data_AF-A0A5J4QUX6-F1
#
_entry.id   AF-A0A5J4QUX6-F1
#
_cell.length_a   1.000
_cell.length_b   1.000
_cell.length_c   1.000
_cell.angle_alpha   90.00
_cell.angle_beta   90.00
_cell.angle_gamma   90.00
#
_symmetry.space_group_name_H-M   'P 1'
#
loop_
_entity.id
_entity.type
_entity.pdbx_description
1 polymer ?
#
loop_
_entity_poly.entity_id
_entity_poly.type
_entity_poly.pdbx_seq_one_letter_code
_entity_poly.pdbx_strand_id
1 'polypeptide(L)'
;MNNLFYLFLNAQQVGILFLNKKYQGSYVLTEQVQVNEYRVNISEKEGFLVELDDYYNEELRFRSSYINLPVNVKSPEDVGEKEIEFVKRAINGLLDAMFQKEIFPDPDNDYKDLIDITSVIKYLIVNEVVANHEPGNPKSTFMYKDKGNAKIYMGPLWDFDWAFGYNFGGDTYFVRNNQRMLYYQGAPVINLDAKGEGEDFFFRFFDDPVFRSEYKRIWNEMKPSISNMDVFVNEMGAILINSVAEDKEEWNNHTISYTEQITTMSKWIKERIAFLDTQINSKF
;
A
#
# COMPACT_ATOMS: atom_id res chain seq x y z
N MET A 1 -15.42 -11.89 -13.70
CA MET A 1 -15.29 -10.52 -13.19
C MET A 1 -13.82 -10.16 -13.30
N ASN A 2 -13.48 -9.21 -14.18
CA ASN A 2 -12.10 -8.74 -14.28
C ASN A 2 -11.75 -8.07 -12.95
N ASN A 3 -10.74 -8.58 -12.24
CA ASN A 3 -10.25 -7.97 -11.01
C ASN A 3 -9.64 -6.60 -11.35
N LEU A 4 -10.46 -5.54 -11.25
CA LEU A 4 -10.04 -4.18 -11.57
C LEU A 4 -8.85 -3.75 -10.69
N PHE A 5 -8.74 -4.28 -9.47
CA PHE A 5 -7.81 -3.80 -8.45
C PHE A 5 -6.62 -4.74 -8.16
N TYR A 6 -6.83 -5.98 -7.72
CA TYR A 6 -5.71 -6.91 -7.42
C TYR A 6 -6.08 -8.35 -7.67
N LEU A 7 -5.06 -9.20 -7.81
CA LEU A 7 -5.23 -10.65 -7.76
C LEU A 7 -5.59 -11.11 -6.34
N PHE A 8 -5.02 -10.46 -5.32
CA PHE A 8 -5.23 -10.77 -3.89
C PHE A 8 -5.56 -9.50 -3.11
N LEU A 9 -6.65 -9.53 -2.34
CA LEU A 9 -7.09 -8.44 -1.46
C LEU A 9 -7.48 -9.05 -0.11
N ASN A 10 -7.06 -8.42 0.98
CA ASN A 10 -7.40 -8.87 2.33
C ASN A 10 -8.87 -8.58 2.64
N ALA A 11 -9.60 -9.58 3.13
CA ALA A 11 -10.93 -9.38 3.66
C ALA A 11 -10.90 -8.58 4.97
N GLN A 12 -11.90 -7.72 5.16
CA GLN A 12 -12.07 -6.93 6.38
C GLN A 12 -13.53 -6.94 6.81
N GLN A 13 -13.76 -6.99 8.13
CA GLN A 13 -15.09 -6.89 8.71
C GLN A 13 -15.05 -6.05 9.99
N VAL A 14 -15.99 -5.12 10.12
CA VAL A 14 -16.15 -4.37 11.37
C VAL A 14 -17.03 -5.16 12.33
N GLY A 15 -16.68 -5.18 13.61
CA GLY A 15 -17.43 -5.86 14.66
C GLY A 15 -17.22 -5.23 16.03
N ILE A 16 -18.04 -5.66 16.99
CA ILE A 16 -17.93 -5.30 18.41
C ILE A 16 -17.37 -6.48 19.19
N LEU A 17 -16.43 -6.22 20.10
CA LEU A 17 -15.77 -7.27 20.89
C LEU A 17 -16.37 -7.36 22.28
N PHE A 18 -16.65 -8.60 22.71
CA PHE A 18 -16.94 -8.92 24.10
C PHE A 18 -15.92 -9.92 24.63
N LEU A 19 -15.22 -9.58 25.71
CA LEU A 19 -14.34 -10.48 26.43
C LEU A 19 -14.89 -10.75 27.82
N ASN A 20 -15.10 -12.02 28.17
CA ASN A 20 -15.70 -12.42 29.45
C ASN A 20 -17.04 -11.71 29.73
N LYS A 21 -17.88 -11.56 28.69
CA LYS A 21 -19.17 -10.84 28.72
C LYS A 21 -19.07 -9.33 28.98
N LYS A 22 -17.89 -8.74 28.90
CA LYS A 22 -17.69 -7.28 28.98
C LYS A 22 -17.42 -6.74 27.59
N TYR A 23 -18.08 -5.64 27.25
CA TYR A 23 -17.80 -4.90 26.02
C TYR A 23 -16.34 -4.42 26.03
N GLN A 24 -15.66 -4.48 24.89
CA GLN A 24 -14.25 -4.10 24.74
C GLN A 24 -14.04 -3.12 23.56
N GLY A 25 -15.10 -2.64 22.93
CA GLY A 25 -14.98 -1.67 21.83
C GLY A 25 -15.29 -2.21 20.44
N SER A 26 -15.10 -1.33 19.48
CA SER A 26 -15.25 -1.56 18.05
C SER A 26 -13.92 -1.95 17.42
N TYR A 27 -13.92 -3.01 16.60
CA TYR A 27 -12.72 -3.55 15.97
C TYR A 27 -12.94 -3.76 14.47
N VAL A 28 -11.84 -3.63 13.71
CA VAL A 28 -11.76 -4.13 12.34
C VAL A 28 -11.02 -5.45 12.39
N LEU A 29 -11.71 -6.54 12.05
CA LEU A 29 -11.12 -7.84 11.84
C LEU A 29 -10.52 -7.83 10.44
N THR A 30 -9.20 -7.95 10.37
CA THR A 30 -8.46 -7.99 9.11
C THR A 30 -7.90 -9.39 8.88
N GLU A 31 -7.94 -9.80 7.63
CA GLU A 31 -7.38 -11.06 7.20
C GLU A 31 -5.84 -11.00 7.19
N GLN A 32 -5.19 -11.98 7.80
CA GLN A 32 -3.74 -12.05 7.82
C GLN A 32 -3.18 -12.22 6.40
N VAL A 33 -2.15 -11.44 6.07
CA VAL A 33 -1.37 -11.58 4.84
C VAL A 33 -0.47 -12.80 4.97
N GLN A 34 -0.79 -13.86 4.22
CA GLN A 34 -0.04 -15.11 4.23
C GLN A 34 -0.20 -15.86 2.91
N VAL A 35 0.70 -16.82 2.66
CA VAL A 35 0.55 -17.77 1.55
C VAL A 35 -0.51 -18.80 1.92
N ASN A 36 -1.56 -18.89 1.12
CA ASN A 36 -2.66 -19.84 1.28
C ASN A 36 -3.56 -19.82 0.03
N GLU A 37 -4.28 -20.93 -0.23
CA GLU A 37 -5.23 -21.08 -1.34
C GLU A 37 -6.28 -19.94 -1.42
N TYR A 38 -6.73 -19.42 -0.28
CA TYR A 38 -7.73 -18.34 -0.19
C TYR A 38 -7.12 -16.96 0.11
N ARG A 39 -5.79 -16.82 0.00
CA ARG A 39 -5.03 -15.58 0.27
C ARG A 39 -4.09 -15.32 -0.90
N VAL A 40 -2.81 -15.12 -0.64
CA VAL A 40 -1.75 -15.13 -1.66
C VAL A 40 -1.55 -16.58 -2.11
N ASN A 41 -2.32 -16.98 -3.12
CA ASN A 41 -2.32 -18.34 -3.64
C ASN A 41 -1.12 -18.53 -4.58
N ILE A 42 0.03 -18.86 -3.99
CA ILE A 42 1.29 -19.19 -4.65
C ILE A 42 1.87 -20.47 -4.04
N SER A 43 2.88 -21.05 -4.68
CA SER A 43 3.62 -22.17 -4.12
C SER A 43 4.34 -21.77 -2.81
N GLU A 44 4.00 -22.45 -1.72
CA GLU A 44 4.63 -22.25 -0.40
C GLU A 44 6.15 -22.47 -0.39
N LYS A 45 6.67 -23.32 -1.28
CA LYS A 45 8.09 -23.72 -1.31
C LYS A 45 8.88 -23.16 -2.49
N GLU A 46 8.22 -22.98 -3.62
CA GLU A 46 8.88 -22.59 -4.87
C GLU A 46 8.48 -21.17 -5.34
N GLY A 47 7.51 -20.56 -4.66
CA GLY A 47 7.23 -19.13 -4.70
C GLY A 47 7.76 -18.44 -3.44
N PHE A 48 7.56 -17.13 -3.38
CA PHE A 48 7.87 -16.35 -2.18
C PHE A 48 6.85 -15.23 -1.95
N LEU A 49 6.73 -14.85 -0.67
CA LEU A 49 6.06 -13.65 -0.18
C LEU A 49 7.05 -12.91 0.71
N VAL A 50 7.27 -11.64 0.43
CA VAL A 50 8.12 -10.76 1.23
C VAL A 50 7.36 -9.51 1.62
N GLU A 51 7.78 -8.90 2.72
CA GLU A 51 7.29 -7.63 3.23
C GLU A 51 8.47 -6.66 3.31
N LEU A 52 8.35 -5.51 2.65
CA LEU A 52 9.27 -4.39 2.81
C LEU A 52 8.84 -3.63 4.06
N ASP A 53 9.59 -3.81 5.15
CA ASP A 53 9.22 -3.28 6.47
C ASP A 53 10.44 -2.97 7.36
N ASP A 54 10.47 -1.73 7.89
CA ASP A 54 11.54 -1.21 8.74
C ASP A 54 11.57 -1.79 10.17
N TYR A 55 10.48 -2.39 10.66
CA TYR A 55 10.46 -3.15 11.92
C TYR A 55 11.43 -4.33 11.85
N TYR A 56 11.66 -4.86 10.63
CA TYR A 56 12.76 -5.78 10.31
C TYR A 56 12.89 -6.93 11.32
N ASN A 57 11.76 -7.58 11.62
CA ASN A 57 11.57 -8.46 12.78
C ASN A 57 11.36 -9.95 12.43
N GLU A 58 11.34 -10.34 11.16
CA GLU A 58 11.27 -11.74 10.76
C GLU A 58 12.59 -12.48 10.95
N GLU A 59 12.59 -13.77 11.29
CA GLU A 59 13.83 -14.54 11.42
C GLU A 59 14.64 -14.52 10.12
N LEU A 60 13.95 -14.74 9.00
CA LEU A 60 14.51 -14.66 7.66
C LEU A 60 14.30 -13.27 7.09
N ARG A 61 15.38 -12.50 7.01
CA ARG A 61 15.37 -11.12 6.51
C ARG A 61 16.71 -10.72 5.92
N PHE A 62 16.70 -9.76 5.02
CA PHE A 62 17.92 -9.18 4.44
C PHE A 62 17.70 -7.73 4.03
N ARG A 63 18.79 -6.99 3.84
CA ARG A 63 18.74 -5.67 3.22
C ARG A 63 19.27 -5.75 1.79
N SER A 64 18.62 -5.04 0.89
CA SER A 64 19.03 -4.98 -0.52
C SER A 64 20.38 -4.28 -0.72
N SER A 65 21.04 -4.59 -1.83
CA SER A 65 22.43 -4.16 -2.09
C SER A 65 22.62 -2.68 -2.51
N TYR A 66 21.57 -1.97 -2.93
CA TYR A 66 21.69 -0.59 -3.49
C TYR A 66 21.04 0.49 -2.64
N ILE A 67 19.76 0.29 -2.31
CA ILE A 67 18.97 1.27 -1.58
C ILE A 67 18.74 0.85 -0.14
N ASN A 68 19.44 -0.18 0.37
CA ASN A 68 19.34 -0.65 1.76
C ASN A 68 17.91 -1.04 2.21
N LEU A 69 17.01 -1.26 1.25
CA LEU A 69 15.61 -1.60 1.48
C LEU A 69 15.49 -2.83 2.41
N PRO A 70 14.76 -2.73 3.53
CA PRO A 70 14.55 -3.84 4.45
C PRO A 70 13.57 -4.83 3.84
N VAL A 71 13.94 -6.12 3.82
CA VAL A 71 13.10 -7.19 3.27
C VAL A 71 12.95 -8.30 4.31
N ASN A 72 11.72 -8.50 4.75
CA ASN A 72 11.31 -9.59 5.63
C ASN A 72 10.71 -10.71 4.77
N VAL A 73 11.19 -11.95 4.93
CA VAL A 73 10.69 -13.10 4.18
C VAL A 73 9.56 -13.75 4.97
N LYS A 74 8.34 -13.66 4.44
CA LYS A 74 7.12 -14.24 5.03
C LYS A 74 6.88 -15.67 4.56
N SER A 75 7.30 -16.00 3.34
CA SER A 75 7.25 -17.34 2.78
C SER A 75 8.40 -17.52 1.79
N PRO A 76 9.06 -18.69 1.73
CA PRO A 76 8.81 -19.92 2.50
C PRO A 76 9.06 -19.78 4.00
N GLU A 77 8.22 -20.43 4.81
CA GLU A 77 8.33 -20.52 6.28
C GLU A 77 9.15 -21.77 6.70
N ASP A 78 9.64 -21.79 7.94
CA ASP A 78 10.34 -22.96 8.54
C ASP A 78 11.55 -23.47 7.73
N VAL A 79 12.24 -22.58 7.01
CA VAL A 79 13.45 -22.91 6.23
C VAL A 79 14.69 -22.16 6.73
N GLY A 80 15.87 -22.58 6.28
CA GLY A 80 17.12 -21.88 6.58
C GLY A 80 17.45 -20.76 5.59
N GLU A 81 18.51 -20.00 5.88
CA GLU A 81 18.97 -18.92 5.02
C GLU A 81 19.35 -19.38 3.60
N LYS A 82 19.87 -20.61 3.47
CA LYS A 82 20.29 -21.14 2.16
C LYS A 82 19.10 -21.37 1.23
N GLU A 83 17.97 -21.73 1.81
CA GLU A 83 16.74 -22.03 1.11
C GLU A 83 16.07 -20.76 0.57
N ILE A 84 16.31 -19.58 1.15
CA ILE A 84 15.78 -18.30 0.64
C ILE A 84 16.72 -17.58 -0.34
N GLU A 85 17.84 -18.18 -0.75
CA GLU A 85 18.79 -17.55 -1.66
C GLU A 85 18.16 -17.19 -3.02
N PHE A 86 17.11 -17.91 -3.45
CA PHE A 86 16.36 -17.53 -4.65
C PHE A 86 15.54 -16.24 -4.46
N VAL A 87 15.03 -15.99 -3.25
CA VAL A 87 14.32 -14.75 -2.88
C VAL A 87 15.30 -13.57 -2.93
N LYS A 88 16.45 -13.72 -2.27
CA LYS A 88 17.52 -12.70 -2.28
C LYS A 88 17.96 -12.37 -3.70
N ARG A 89 18.19 -13.38 -4.54
CA ARG A 89 18.55 -13.18 -5.96
C ARG A 89 17.46 -12.48 -6.75
N ALA A 90 16.19 -12.82 -6.54
CA ALA A 90 15.08 -12.19 -7.25
C ALA A 90 14.92 -10.71 -6.88
N ILE A 91 14.92 -10.39 -5.59
CA ILE A 91 14.76 -9.01 -5.10
C ILE A 91 15.98 -8.16 -5.45
N ASN A 92 17.20 -8.65 -5.21
CA ASN A 92 18.39 -7.90 -5.59
C ASN A 92 18.50 -7.77 -7.11
N GLY A 93 18.18 -8.80 -7.90
CA GLY A 93 18.19 -8.69 -9.37
C GLY A 93 17.25 -7.60 -9.89
N LEU A 94 16.06 -7.44 -9.29
CA LEU A 94 15.15 -6.33 -9.58
C LEU A 94 15.79 -4.97 -9.23
N LEU A 95 16.35 -4.85 -8.01
CA LEU A 95 16.93 -3.59 -7.55
C LEU A 95 18.20 -3.22 -8.30
N ASP A 96 18.99 -4.20 -8.75
CA ASP A 96 20.14 -4.00 -9.62
C ASP A 96 19.70 -3.43 -10.97
N ALA A 97 18.65 -4.01 -11.58
CA ALA A 97 18.06 -3.50 -12.82
C ALA A 97 17.49 -2.08 -12.68
N MET A 98 17.04 -1.69 -11.48
CA MET A 98 16.50 -0.37 -11.20
C MET A 98 17.58 0.67 -10.86
N PHE A 99 18.59 0.34 -10.06
CA PHE A 99 19.45 1.31 -9.39
C PHE A 99 20.95 1.19 -9.74
N GLN A 100 21.43 0.05 -10.22
CA GLN A 100 22.86 -0.13 -10.47
C GLN A 100 23.36 0.69 -11.67
N LYS A 101 22.50 0.92 -12.64
CA LYS A 101 22.85 1.53 -13.94
C LYS A 101 22.53 3.01 -13.96
N GLU A 102 23.41 3.79 -14.59
CA GLU A 102 23.19 5.23 -14.78
C GLU A 102 22.01 5.51 -15.72
N ILE A 103 21.79 4.66 -16.72
CA ILE A 103 20.67 4.74 -17.66
C ILE A 103 19.52 3.89 -17.12
N PHE A 104 18.33 4.47 -17.05
CA PHE A 104 17.12 3.78 -16.64
C PHE A 104 15.90 4.23 -17.47
N PRO A 105 15.08 3.30 -17.98
CA PRO A 105 15.28 1.84 -17.97
C PRO A 105 16.51 1.41 -18.79
N ASP A 106 17.23 0.38 -18.33
CA ASP A 106 18.32 -0.23 -19.09
C ASP A 106 17.74 -1.12 -20.21
N PRO A 107 18.03 -0.85 -21.50
CA PRO A 107 17.50 -1.65 -22.60
C PRO A 107 18.01 -3.10 -22.62
N ASP A 108 19.14 -3.39 -21.99
CA ASP A 108 19.75 -4.73 -21.94
C ASP A 108 19.38 -5.51 -20.67
N ASN A 109 18.80 -4.83 -19.67
CA ASN A 109 18.36 -5.42 -18.39
C ASN A 109 17.13 -4.68 -17.85
N ASP A 110 16.03 -4.78 -18.59
CA ASP A 110 14.83 -4.01 -18.28
C ASP A 110 14.13 -4.56 -17.04
N TYR A 111 13.98 -3.72 -16.01
CA TYR A 111 13.26 -4.07 -14.77
C TYR A 111 11.84 -4.59 -15.05
N LYS A 112 11.21 -4.19 -16.18
CA LYS A 112 9.88 -4.64 -16.59
C LYS A 112 9.81 -6.15 -16.90
N ASP A 113 10.94 -6.81 -17.10
CA ASP A 113 11.02 -8.28 -17.23
C ASP A 113 11.03 -8.99 -15.87
N LEU A 114 11.33 -8.25 -14.80
CA LEU A 114 11.49 -8.76 -13.44
C LEU A 114 10.30 -8.43 -12.53
N ILE A 115 9.55 -7.37 -12.81
CA ILE A 115 8.35 -6.97 -12.06
C ILE A 115 7.17 -6.64 -12.97
N ASP A 116 5.97 -7.02 -12.55
CA ASP A 116 4.74 -6.66 -13.24
C ASP A 116 4.35 -5.21 -12.93
N ILE A 117 4.66 -4.29 -13.84
CA ILE A 117 4.37 -2.86 -13.66
C ILE A 117 2.87 -2.55 -13.51
N THR A 118 1.98 -3.40 -14.03
CA THR A 118 0.54 -3.20 -13.84
C THR A 118 0.15 -3.38 -12.37
N SER A 119 0.70 -4.39 -11.70
CA SER A 119 0.51 -4.61 -10.26
C SER A 119 1.08 -3.46 -9.44
N VAL A 120 2.24 -2.92 -9.82
CA VAL A 120 2.87 -1.75 -9.17
C VAL A 120 1.99 -0.51 -9.32
N ILE A 121 1.50 -0.23 -10.53
CA ILE A 121 0.65 0.93 -10.78
C ILE A 121 -0.64 0.84 -9.98
N LYS A 122 -1.29 -0.33 -9.94
CA LYS A 122 -2.50 -0.54 -9.14
C LYS A 122 -2.22 -0.34 -7.65
N TYR A 123 -1.13 -0.91 -7.13
CA TYR A 123 -0.59 -0.71 -5.77
C TYR A 123 -0.49 0.77 -5.41
N LEU A 124 0.19 1.53 -6.26
CA LEU A 124 0.42 2.95 -6.05
C LEU A 124 -0.86 3.77 -6.18
N ILE A 125 -1.75 3.47 -7.13
CA ILE A 125 -3.02 4.20 -7.29
C ILE A 125 -3.86 4.10 -6.00
N VAL A 126 -3.97 2.91 -5.40
CA VAL A 126 -4.76 2.77 -4.18
C VAL A 126 -4.14 3.56 -3.03
N ASN A 127 -2.83 3.42 -2.79
CA ASN A 127 -2.13 4.19 -1.76
C ASN A 127 -2.18 5.70 -2.01
N GLU A 128 -2.12 6.15 -3.27
CA GLU A 128 -2.26 7.57 -3.63
C GLU A 128 -3.67 8.11 -3.38
N VAL A 129 -4.71 7.36 -3.72
CA VAL A 129 -6.11 7.78 -3.52
C VAL A 129 -6.40 8.08 -2.06
N VAL A 130 -5.87 7.24 -1.16
CA VAL A 130 -6.02 7.45 0.29
C VAL A 130 -4.87 8.24 0.90
N ALA A 131 -3.85 8.63 0.12
CA ALA A 131 -2.63 9.25 0.61
C ALA A 131 -1.97 8.50 1.78
N ASN A 132 -1.78 7.19 1.64
CA ASN A 132 -1.06 6.35 2.60
C ASN A 132 0.44 6.63 2.55
N HIS A 133 1.07 6.92 3.69
CA HIS A 133 2.52 7.22 3.76
C HIS A 133 3.38 6.01 4.13
N GLU A 134 2.76 4.92 4.58
CA GLU A 134 3.42 3.68 4.98
C GLU A 134 4.43 3.17 3.93
N PRO A 135 4.05 3.00 2.63
CA PRO A 135 5.00 2.46 1.65
C PRO A 135 6.25 3.32 1.42
N GLY A 136 6.22 4.62 1.75
CA GLY A 136 7.38 5.51 1.60
C GLY A 136 8.40 5.34 2.73
N ASN A 137 7.94 4.97 3.92
CA ASN A 137 8.76 4.73 5.11
C ASN A 137 8.82 3.22 5.31
N PRO A 138 9.55 2.51 4.44
CA PRO A 138 9.12 1.22 3.90
C PRO A 138 8.52 0.34 4.98
N LYS A 139 7.18 0.24 4.97
CA LYS A 139 6.34 -0.50 5.91
C LYS A 139 5.20 -1.16 5.17
N SER A 140 4.75 -2.31 5.68
CA SER A 140 3.52 -2.97 5.26
C SER A 140 3.40 -3.20 3.75
N THR A 141 4.54 -3.29 3.05
CA THR A 141 4.58 -3.31 1.59
C THR A 141 4.93 -4.70 1.10
N PHE A 142 3.92 -5.43 0.66
CA PHE A 142 4.08 -6.83 0.26
C PHE A 142 4.45 -6.98 -1.23
N MET A 143 5.29 -7.98 -1.50
CA MET A 143 5.63 -8.42 -2.84
C MET A 143 5.62 -9.95 -2.89
N TYR A 144 5.18 -10.52 -4.00
CA TYR A 144 5.17 -11.97 -4.18
C TYR A 144 5.59 -12.40 -5.58
N LYS A 145 6.05 -13.65 -5.68
CA LYS A 145 6.36 -14.30 -6.95
C LYS A 145 6.02 -15.78 -6.84
N ASP A 146 5.22 -16.28 -7.77
CA ASP A 146 4.86 -17.70 -7.82
C ASP A 146 5.88 -18.51 -8.61
N LYS A 147 5.86 -19.84 -8.40
CA LYS A 147 6.63 -20.82 -9.15
C LYS A 147 6.39 -20.67 -10.65
N GLY A 148 7.49 -20.63 -11.40
CA GLY A 148 7.43 -20.55 -12.87
C GLY A 148 7.03 -19.18 -13.42
N ASN A 149 6.70 -18.22 -12.56
CA ASN A 149 6.48 -16.84 -12.97
C ASN A 149 7.84 -16.16 -13.18
N ALA A 150 7.97 -15.35 -14.23
CA ALA A 150 9.16 -14.54 -14.44
C ALA A 150 9.17 -13.29 -13.53
N LYS A 151 7.98 -12.74 -13.27
CA LYS A 151 7.82 -11.43 -12.65
C LYS A 151 7.44 -11.52 -11.17
N ILE A 152 7.87 -10.52 -10.43
CA ILE A 152 7.41 -10.19 -9.09
C ILE A 152 6.15 -9.31 -9.22
N TYR A 153 5.24 -9.41 -8.26
CA TYR A 153 3.98 -8.66 -8.22
C TYR A 153 3.90 -7.91 -6.89
N MET A 154 3.32 -6.71 -6.92
CA MET A 154 3.03 -5.94 -5.72
C MET A 154 1.72 -6.38 -5.07
N GLY A 155 1.68 -6.30 -3.74
CA GLY A 155 0.53 -6.63 -2.91
C GLY A 155 0.70 -7.95 -2.14
N PRO A 156 -0.32 -8.35 -1.38
CA PRO A 156 -1.59 -7.63 -1.17
C PRO A 156 -1.41 -6.31 -0.40
N LEU A 157 -2.42 -5.45 -0.42
CA LEU A 157 -2.42 -4.18 0.31
C LEU A 157 -2.54 -4.42 1.82
N TRP A 158 -1.77 -3.69 2.62
CA TRP A 158 -1.80 -3.76 4.08
C TRP A 158 -1.58 -2.38 4.69
N ASP A 159 -2.04 -2.24 5.93
CA ASP A 159 -1.91 -1.10 6.85
C ASP A 159 -2.17 0.31 6.28
N PHE A 160 -3.34 0.85 6.64
CA PHE A 160 -3.91 2.08 6.08
C PHE A 160 -4.24 3.11 7.17
N ASP A 161 -3.76 2.90 8.39
CA ASP A 161 -3.92 3.82 9.51
C ASP A 161 -3.12 5.12 9.30
N TRP A 162 -2.02 5.11 8.55
CA TRP A 162 -1.29 6.32 8.15
C TRP A 162 -1.82 6.98 6.87
N ALA A 163 -3.01 6.57 6.43
CA ALA A 163 -3.68 7.14 5.28
C ALA A 163 -4.60 8.31 5.66
N PHE A 164 -5.42 8.73 4.70
CA PHE A 164 -6.45 9.74 4.81
C PHE A 164 -5.98 11.10 5.35
N GLY A 165 -4.78 11.53 4.97
CA GLY A 165 -4.26 12.84 5.36
C GLY A 165 -3.84 12.91 6.84
N TYR A 166 -3.46 11.76 7.41
CA TYR A 166 -2.89 11.63 8.75
C TYR A 166 -1.77 12.66 9.02
N ASN A 167 -1.77 13.17 10.24
CA ASN A 167 -0.83 14.17 10.73
C ASN A 167 0.04 13.59 11.85
N PHE A 168 1.31 13.34 11.53
CA PHE A 168 2.32 12.86 12.46
C PHE A 168 2.40 13.76 13.70
N GLY A 169 2.15 13.19 14.89
CA GLY A 169 2.29 13.86 16.18
C GLY A 169 1.00 14.42 16.79
N GLY A 170 -0.17 14.16 16.21
CA GLY A 170 -1.43 14.62 16.79
C GLY A 170 -2.66 13.78 16.49
N ASP A 171 -2.50 12.53 16.04
CA ASP A 171 -3.58 11.55 15.77
C ASP A 171 -4.81 12.14 15.04
N THR A 172 -4.53 13.04 14.10
CA THR A 172 -5.54 13.79 13.35
C THR A 172 -5.51 13.41 11.88
N TYR A 173 -6.70 13.27 11.29
CA TYR A 173 -6.91 12.84 9.91
C TYR A 173 -7.54 13.96 9.09
N PHE A 174 -7.49 13.81 7.76
CA PHE A 174 -8.12 14.69 6.77
C PHE A 174 -7.60 16.14 6.74
N VAL A 175 -6.44 16.40 7.35
CA VAL A 175 -5.87 17.75 7.50
C VAL A 175 -4.69 18.02 6.56
N ARG A 176 -4.12 16.98 5.93
CA ARG A 176 -2.97 17.08 5.01
C ARG A 176 -3.23 16.43 3.65
N ASN A 177 -2.29 16.63 2.73
CA ASN A 177 -2.06 15.82 1.52
C ASN A 177 -3.22 15.73 0.49
N ASN A 178 -4.16 16.67 0.48
CA ASN A 178 -5.11 16.80 -0.62
C ASN A 178 -4.52 17.46 -1.88
N GLN A 179 -3.25 17.90 -1.85
CA GLN A 179 -2.62 18.74 -2.89
C GLN A 179 -1.22 18.27 -3.37
N ARG A 180 -0.81 17.02 -3.11
CA ARG A 180 0.47 16.47 -3.64
C ARG A 180 0.37 15.00 -4.03
N MET A 181 1.06 14.55 -5.07
CA MET A 181 1.28 13.11 -5.29
C MET A 181 2.38 12.64 -4.33
N LEU A 182 2.18 11.51 -3.64
CA LEU A 182 3.13 11.00 -2.64
C LEU A 182 4.38 10.41 -3.30
N TYR A 183 4.22 9.62 -4.35
CA TYR A 183 5.28 8.81 -4.94
C TYR A 183 5.75 9.34 -6.29
N TYR A 184 5.64 10.64 -6.52
CA TYR A 184 6.16 11.31 -7.72
C TYR A 184 7.06 12.50 -7.36
N GLN A 185 8.37 12.40 -7.70
CA GLN A 185 9.39 13.40 -7.36
C GLN A 185 9.11 14.81 -7.92
N GLY A 186 8.32 14.93 -8.99
CA GLY A 186 7.94 16.22 -9.60
C GLY A 186 6.71 16.89 -8.98
N ALA A 187 6.26 16.44 -7.81
CA ALA A 187 5.22 17.11 -7.01
C ALA A 187 5.83 18.21 -6.13
N PRO A 188 5.08 19.29 -5.80
CA PRO A 188 5.59 20.33 -4.91
C PRO A 188 6.00 19.73 -3.56
N VAL A 189 7.27 19.89 -3.18
CA VAL A 189 7.80 19.42 -1.89
C VAL A 189 7.20 20.29 -0.80
N ILE A 190 6.19 19.77 -0.12
CA ILE A 190 5.75 20.27 1.19
C ILE A 190 6.54 19.43 2.19
N ASN A 191 7.53 20.05 2.86
CA ASN A 191 8.40 19.45 3.88
C ASN A 191 7.69 18.33 4.65
N LEU A 192 8.06 17.09 4.38
CA LEU A 192 7.83 15.97 5.29
C LEU A 192 9.20 15.35 5.58
N ASP A 193 9.54 15.34 6.86
CA ASP A 193 10.88 15.11 7.41
C ASP A 193 11.29 13.63 7.47
N ALA A 194 11.03 12.83 6.43
CA ALA A 194 11.62 11.49 6.31
C ALA A 194 11.58 11.00 4.86
N LYS A 195 12.68 11.17 4.12
CA LYS A 195 12.93 10.35 2.93
C LYS A 195 13.34 8.96 3.41
N GLY A 196 12.50 7.96 3.18
CA GLY A 196 12.80 6.55 3.45
C GLY A 196 13.18 5.77 2.20
N GLU A 197 13.79 4.60 2.37
CA GLU A 197 14.20 3.71 1.27
C GLU A 197 13.01 3.28 0.37
N GLY A 198 11.79 3.29 0.92
CA GLY A 198 10.55 3.00 0.19
C GLY A 198 10.17 4.10 -0.81
N GLU A 199 10.36 5.37 -0.46
CA GLU A 199 10.18 6.48 -1.41
C GLU A 199 11.14 6.35 -2.60
N ASP A 200 12.41 6.07 -2.36
CA ASP A 200 13.41 5.87 -3.42
C ASP A 200 13.01 4.71 -4.34
N PHE A 201 12.51 3.60 -3.78
CA PHE A 201 11.99 2.47 -4.54
C PHE A 201 10.85 2.88 -5.49
N PHE A 202 9.83 3.57 -4.98
CA PHE A 202 8.65 3.92 -5.77
C PHE A 202 8.89 5.07 -6.75
N PHE A 203 9.69 6.06 -6.36
CA PHE A 203 10.05 7.17 -7.23
C PHE A 203 10.73 6.70 -8.51
N ARG A 204 11.57 5.67 -8.41
CA ARG A 204 12.34 5.16 -9.55
C ARG A 204 11.45 4.71 -10.70
N PHE A 205 10.28 4.13 -10.44
CA PHE A 205 9.36 3.75 -11.51
C PHE A 205 8.92 4.93 -12.37
N PHE A 206 8.74 6.12 -11.77
CA PHE A 206 8.29 7.30 -12.50
C PHE A 206 9.37 7.94 -13.38
N ASP A 207 10.63 7.49 -13.33
CA ASP A 207 11.66 7.89 -14.29
C ASP A 207 11.37 7.29 -15.69
N ASP A 208 10.69 6.14 -15.76
CA ASP A 208 10.33 5.47 -17.01
C ASP A 208 9.09 6.14 -17.68
N PRO A 209 9.22 6.71 -18.90
CA PRO A 209 8.09 7.29 -19.63
C PRO A 209 6.98 6.29 -19.96
N VAL A 210 7.31 4.99 -20.13
CA VAL A 210 6.32 3.94 -20.36
C VAL A 210 5.49 3.73 -19.09
N PHE A 211 6.14 3.68 -17.93
CA PHE A 211 5.45 3.57 -16.64
C PHE A 211 4.49 4.73 -16.42
N ARG A 212 4.90 5.98 -16.69
CA ARG A 212 4.04 7.17 -16.57
C ARG A 212 2.81 7.09 -17.48
N SER A 213 3.00 6.67 -18.73
CA SER A 213 1.92 6.52 -19.70
C SER A 213 0.91 5.46 -19.26
N GLU A 214 1.39 4.31 -18.78
CA GLU A 214 0.54 3.25 -18.24
C GLU A 214 -0.15 3.65 -16.95
N TYR A 215 0.53 4.41 -16.08
CA TYR A 215 -0.04 4.95 -14.84
C TYR A 215 -1.27 5.81 -15.14
N LYS A 216 -1.15 6.73 -16.11
CA LYS A 216 -2.29 7.55 -16.58
C LYS A 216 -3.40 6.72 -17.21
N ARG A 217 -3.06 5.73 -18.04
CA ARG A 217 -4.05 4.84 -18.66
C ARG A 217 -4.86 4.10 -17.60
N ILE A 218 -4.19 3.43 -16.66
CA ILE A 218 -4.82 2.64 -15.59
C ILE A 218 -5.61 3.54 -14.64
N TRP A 219 -5.10 4.74 -14.29
CA TRP A 219 -5.86 5.72 -13.52
C TRP A 219 -7.22 6.02 -14.17
N ASN A 220 -7.22 6.37 -15.46
CA ASN A 220 -8.43 6.73 -16.18
C ASN A 220 -9.41 5.55 -16.32
N GLU A 221 -8.92 4.31 -16.34
CA GLU A 221 -9.74 3.10 -16.30
C GLU A 221 -10.36 2.83 -14.91
N MET A 222 -9.60 3.08 -13.84
CA MET A 222 -10.04 2.82 -12.46
C MET A 222 -10.93 3.92 -11.90
N LYS A 223 -10.70 5.19 -12.26
CA LYS A 223 -11.39 6.35 -11.69
C LYS A 223 -12.92 6.23 -11.66
N PRO A 224 -13.62 5.77 -12.72
CA PRO A 224 -15.08 5.62 -12.67
C PRO A 224 -15.56 4.70 -11.55
N SER A 225 -14.76 3.69 -11.15
CA SER A 225 -15.13 2.75 -10.09
C SER A 225 -14.97 3.30 -8.67
N ILE A 226 -14.23 4.41 -8.51
CA ILE A 226 -14.00 5.07 -7.21
C ILE A 226 -14.68 6.45 -7.12
N SER A 227 -15.50 6.83 -8.10
CA SER A 227 -16.11 8.16 -8.16
C SER A 227 -17.13 8.44 -7.05
N ASN A 228 -17.68 7.37 -6.46
CA ASN A 228 -18.71 7.43 -5.42
C ASN A 228 -18.16 7.04 -4.04
N MET A 229 -16.85 7.19 -3.81
CA MET A 229 -16.23 6.86 -2.53
C MET A 229 -16.81 7.70 -1.37
N ASP A 230 -17.25 8.92 -1.66
CA ASP A 230 -17.98 9.77 -0.70
C ASP A 230 -19.30 9.14 -0.24
N VAL A 231 -20.03 8.48 -1.15
CA VAL A 231 -21.26 7.74 -0.81
C VAL A 231 -20.93 6.56 0.09
N PHE A 232 -19.92 5.76 -0.26
CA PHE A 232 -19.47 4.63 0.57
C PHE A 232 -19.11 5.05 2.00
N VAL A 233 -18.38 6.17 2.15
CA VAL A 233 -18.02 6.72 3.47
C VAL A 233 -19.27 7.08 4.29
N ASN A 234 -20.28 7.70 3.66
CA ASN A 234 -21.52 8.04 4.36
C ASN A 234 -22.33 6.80 4.74
N GLU A 235 -22.42 5.80 3.85
CA GLU A 235 -23.13 4.54 4.12
C GLU A 235 -22.47 3.76 5.25
N MET A 236 -21.15 3.60 5.21
CA MET A 236 -20.41 2.94 6.29
C MET A 236 -20.50 3.73 7.60
N GLY A 237 -20.44 5.07 7.51
CA GLY A 237 -20.66 5.95 8.65
C GLY A 237 -22.01 5.72 9.34
N ALA A 238 -23.08 5.55 8.56
CA ALA A 238 -24.40 5.26 9.11
C ALA A 238 -24.49 3.87 9.76
N ILE A 239 -23.79 2.87 9.21
CA ILE A 239 -23.75 1.50 9.76
C ILE A 239 -23.05 1.49 11.14
N LEU A 240 -21.98 2.27 11.30
CA LEU A 240 -21.12 2.22 12.48
C LEU A 240 -21.55 3.15 13.62
N ILE A 241 -22.61 3.95 13.44
CA ILE A 241 -22.97 5.03 14.38
C ILE A 241 -23.22 4.55 15.81
N ASN A 242 -23.88 3.40 15.99
CA ASN A 242 -24.12 2.83 17.32
C ASN A 242 -22.82 2.29 17.93
N SER A 243 -22.01 1.61 17.12
CA SER A 243 -20.72 1.04 17.51
C SER A 243 -19.78 2.12 18.07
N VAL A 244 -19.71 3.26 17.39
CA VAL A 244 -18.88 4.41 17.82
C VAL A 244 -19.42 5.06 19.10
N ALA A 245 -20.74 5.11 19.29
CA ALA A 245 -21.33 5.63 20.51
C ALA A 245 -20.96 4.75 21.72
N GLU A 246 -21.10 3.43 21.60
CA GLU A 246 -20.71 2.46 22.63
C GLU A 246 -19.21 2.49 22.91
N ASP A 247 -18.38 2.58 21.86
CA ASP A 247 -16.92 2.68 21.99
C ASP A 247 -16.49 3.93 22.75
N LYS A 248 -17.14 5.07 22.45
CA LYS A 248 -16.88 6.34 23.15
C LYS A 248 -17.23 6.27 24.63
N GLU A 249 -18.30 5.57 25.02
CA GLU A 249 -18.68 5.38 26.42
C GLU A 249 -17.65 4.55 27.19
N GLU A 250 -17.09 3.51 26.58
CA GLU A 250 -16.08 2.64 27.20
C GLU A 250 -14.72 3.35 27.32
N TRP A 251 -14.24 3.99 26.24
CA TRP A 251 -12.84 4.42 26.14
C TRP A 251 -12.61 5.93 26.33
N ASN A 252 -13.67 6.76 26.37
CA ASN A 252 -13.61 8.22 26.62
C ASN A 252 -12.62 9.02 25.73
N ASN A 253 -12.27 8.52 24.55
CA ASN A 253 -11.13 8.97 23.72
C ASN A 253 -11.51 9.81 22.49
N HIS A 254 -12.78 10.19 22.30
CA HIS A 254 -13.22 10.89 21.08
C HIS A 254 -13.44 12.39 21.30
N THR A 255 -12.48 13.21 20.86
CA THR A 255 -12.49 14.69 20.94
C THR A 255 -13.31 15.38 19.83
N ILE A 256 -13.57 14.69 18.71
CA ILE A 256 -14.34 15.21 17.55
C ILE A 256 -15.65 14.43 17.40
N SER A 257 -16.73 15.12 17.00
CA SER A 257 -18.02 14.49 16.71
C SER A 257 -17.92 13.49 15.54
N TYR A 258 -18.54 12.32 15.69
CA TYR A 258 -18.51 11.28 14.66
C TYR A 258 -19.09 11.75 13.32
N THR A 259 -20.19 12.51 13.35
CA THR A 259 -20.79 13.11 12.14
C THR A 259 -19.85 14.08 11.45
N GLU A 260 -19.06 14.83 12.21
CA GLU A 260 -18.06 15.76 11.67
C GLU A 260 -16.91 14.98 10.99
N GLN A 261 -16.48 13.86 11.57
CA GLN A 261 -15.48 12.99 10.96
C GLN A 261 -15.95 12.43 9.60
N ILE A 262 -17.18 11.89 9.52
CA ILE A 262 -17.75 11.39 8.26
C ILE A 262 -17.81 12.48 7.20
N THR A 263 -18.32 13.66 7.58
CA THR A 263 -18.45 14.80 6.66
C THR A 263 -17.09 15.25 6.14
N THR A 264 -16.10 15.33 7.03
CA THR A 264 -14.73 15.75 6.69
C THR A 264 -14.04 14.71 5.81
N MET A 265 -14.14 13.42 6.12
CA MET A 265 -13.61 12.33 5.32
C MET A 265 -14.20 12.32 3.91
N SER A 266 -15.53 12.41 3.82
CA SER A 266 -16.28 12.42 2.56
C SER A 266 -15.86 13.58 1.66
N LYS A 267 -15.69 14.79 2.24
CA LYS A 267 -15.15 15.95 1.52
C LYS A 267 -13.69 15.72 1.09
N TRP A 268 -12.84 15.27 2.01
CA TRP A 268 -11.41 15.08 1.77
C TRP A 268 -11.14 14.09 0.64
N ILE A 269 -11.81 12.92 0.63
CA ILE A 269 -11.58 11.90 -0.40
C ILE A 269 -12.03 12.38 -1.79
N LYS A 270 -13.11 13.16 -1.85
CA LYS A 270 -13.60 13.75 -3.10
C LYS A 270 -12.62 14.78 -3.67
N GLU A 271 -12.11 15.67 -2.82
CA GLU A 271 -11.07 16.64 -3.20
C GLU A 271 -9.78 15.93 -3.64
N ARG A 272 -9.39 14.87 -2.94
CA ARG A 272 -8.19 14.08 -3.23
C ARG A 272 -8.27 13.40 -4.60
N ILE A 273 -9.38 12.74 -4.91
CA ILE A 273 -9.58 12.10 -6.22
C ILE A 273 -9.58 13.15 -7.35
N ALA A 274 -10.24 14.29 -7.15
CA ALA A 274 -10.26 15.38 -8.15
C ALA A 274 -8.86 15.99 -8.38
N PHE A 275 -8.08 16.15 -7.31
CA PHE A 275 -6.70 16.60 -7.40
C PHE A 275 -5.84 15.62 -8.19
N LEU A 276 -5.86 14.32 -7.83
CA LEU A 276 -5.09 13.28 -8.53
C LEU A 276 -5.45 13.24 -10.01
N ASP A 277 -6.74 13.29 -10.33
CA ASP A 277 -7.21 13.30 -11.71
C ASP A 277 -6.61 14.45 -12.53
N THR A 278 -6.57 15.64 -11.94
CA THR A 278 -5.99 16.82 -12.58
C THR A 278 -4.48 16.65 -12.76
N GLN A 279 -3.77 16.21 -11.73
CA GLN A 279 -2.31 16.08 -11.78
C GLN A 279 -1.87 14.99 -12.75
N ILE A 280 -2.47 13.80 -12.68
CA ILE A 280 -2.10 12.65 -13.51
C ILE A 280 -2.32 12.98 -14.98
N ASN A 281 -3.48 13.56 -15.32
CA ASN A 281 -3.80 13.86 -16.71
C ASN A 281 -3.01 15.03 -17.31
N SER A 282 -2.47 15.93 -16.49
CA SER A 282 -1.64 17.06 -16.94
C SER A 282 -0.14 16.76 -16.96
N LYS A 283 0.35 15.85 -16.12
CA LYS A 283 1.79 15.53 -15.99
C LYS A 283 2.25 14.38 -16.88
N PHE A 284 1.39 13.38 -17.10
CA PHE A 284 1.68 12.18 -17.89
C PHE A 284 0.82 12.17 -19.15
#